data_AF-A0AAJ7N3Z5-F1
#
_entry.id   AF-A0AAJ7N3Z5-F1
#
_cell.length_a   1.000
_cell.length_b   1.000
_cell.length_c   1.000
_cell.angle_alpha   90.00
_cell.angle_beta   90.00
_cell.angle_gamma   90.00
#
_symmetry.space_group_name_H-M   'P 1'
#
loop_
_entity.id
_entity.type
_entity.pdbx_description
1 polymer ?
#
loop_
_entity_poly.entity_id
_entity_poly.type
_entity_poly.pdbx_seq_one_letter_code
_entity_poly.pdbx_strand_id
1 'polypeptide(L)'
;MSNTETTVIFAKLEALKDIKSKTLQLEKMKQRILQEVEQTEQEEKCLLEYKQEMDLLMQEKMAHVEELRQIHADINAMEAVIKQAEEARNKARETAKLIHNNDYQPLKHDVDRMRREFLGLERLPELYETESDLIAPDYFDRPMQKAEWRVEVRGEDLLPPLTLHHPGHPGGSTPFLAPQPLQGPSKPEPRPLPPAPGPPAPTFRYHWQQPPPMKSCLSCHQQIHRNAPICPLCKAKSRSRNPKKPKKKD
;
A
#
# COMPACT_ATOMS: atom_id res chain seq x y z
N MET A 1 -71.79 -59.54 30.44
CA MET A 1 -70.92 -58.39 30.71
C MET A 1 -71.74 -57.36 31.44
N SER A 2 -71.31 -56.90 32.61
CA SER A 2 -72.05 -55.88 33.37
C SER A 2 -71.90 -54.51 32.70
N ASN A 3 -72.89 -53.63 32.85
CA ASN A 3 -72.87 -52.31 32.22
C ASN A 3 -71.62 -51.49 32.62
N THR A 4 -71.10 -51.73 33.83
CA THR A 4 -69.86 -51.16 34.37
C THR A 4 -68.58 -51.63 33.65
N GLU A 5 -68.50 -52.89 33.22
CA GLU A 5 -67.37 -53.41 32.43
C GLU A 5 -67.26 -52.68 31.09
N THR A 6 -68.40 -52.45 30.44
CA THR A 6 -68.49 -51.76 29.15
C THR A 6 -67.99 -50.31 29.26
N THR A 7 -68.36 -49.59 30.32
CA THR A 7 -67.91 -48.21 30.56
C THR A 7 -66.39 -48.12 30.77
N VAL A 8 -65.81 -49.08 31.50
CA VAL A 8 -64.35 -49.15 31.71
C VAL A 8 -63.60 -49.43 30.41
N ILE A 9 -64.14 -50.31 29.56
CA ILE A 9 -63.56 -50.60 28.24
C ILE A 9 -63.59 -49.36 27.35
N PHE A 10 -64.71 -48.63 27.31
CA PHE A 10 -64.81 -47.37 26.56
C PHE A 10 -63.80 -46.31 27.06
N ALA A 11 -63.67 -46.13 28.37
CA ALA A 11 -62.68 -45.20 28.93
C ALA A 11 -61.23 -45.56 28.54
N LYS A 12 -60.89 -46.87 28.53
CA LYS A 12 -59.58 -47.35 28.08
C LYS A 12 -59.35 -47.07 26.58
N LEU A 13 -60.36 -47.23 25.74
CA LEU A 13 -60.26 -46.94 24.31
C LEU A 13 -60.07 -45.44 24.03
N GLU A 14 -60.77 -44.56 24.75
CA GLU A 14 -60.58 -43.10 24.61
C GLU A 14 -59.16 -42.70 25.08
N ALA A 15 -58.68 -43.27 26.19
CA ALA A 15 -57.30 -43.06 26.64
C ALA A 15 -56.26 -43.53 25.60
N LEU A 16 -56.48 -44.68 24.95
CA LEU A 16 -55.59 -45.17 23.88
C LEU A 16 -55.57 -44.24 22.66
N LYS A 17 -56.73 -43.70 22.27
CA LYS A 17 -56.82 -42.71 21.18
C LYS A 17 -56.04 -41.44 21.51
N ASP A 18 -56.17 -40.93 22.74
CA ASP A 18 -55.42 -39.77 23.22
C ASP A 18 -53.91 -40.03 23.26
N ILE A 19 -53.50 -41.20 23.78
CA ILE A 19 -52.09 -41.63 23.78
C ILE A 19 -51.54 -41.65 22.36
N LYS A 20 -52.27 -42.22 21.40
CA LYS A 20 -51.83 -42.27 19.99
C LYS A 20 -51.65 -40.87 19.39
N SER A 21 -52.60 -39.96 19.64
CA SER A 21 -52.52 -38.57 19.18
C SER A 21 -51.31 -37.84 19.76
N LYS A 22 -51.11 -37.94 21.08
CA LYS A 22 -49.96 -37.35 21.77
C LYS A 22 -48.62 -37.95 21.34
N THR A 23 -48.58 -39.25 21.07
CA THR A 23 -47.37 -39.94 20.56
C THR A 23 -46.99 -39.40 19.18
N LEU A 24 -47.95 -39.19 18.28
CA LEU A 24 -47.69 -38.56 16.98
C LEU A 24 -47.20 -37.12 17.09
N GLN A 25 -47.75 -36.34 18.03
CA GLN A 25 -47.26 -34.98 18.30
C GLN A 25 -45.84 -35.00 18.86
N LEU A 26 -45.54 -35.94 19.75
CA LEU A 26 -44.20 -36.12 20.34
C LEU A 26 -43.17 -36.45 19.26
N GLU A 27 -43.49 -37.35 18.32
CA GLU A 27 -42.59 -37.66 17.19
C GLU A 27 -42.34 -36.43 16.30
N LYS A 28 -43.36 -35.60 16.05
CA LYS A 28 -43.18 -34.33 15.33
C LYS A 28 -42.30 -33.33 16.08
N MET A 29 -42.41 -33.27 17.42
CA MET A 29 -41.53 -32.43 18.23
C MET A 29 -40.10 -32.95 18.19
N LYS A 30 -39.91 -34.25 18.34
CA LYS A 30 -38.61 -34.92 18.28
C LYS A 30 -37.90 -34.63 16.96
N GLN A 31 -38.59 -34.76 15.82
CA GLN A 31 -38.01 -34.44 14.51
C GLN A 31 -37.55 -32.98 14.41
N ARG A 32 -38.35 -32.03 14.91
CA ARG A 32 -37.95 -30.62 14.96
C ARG A 32 -36.73 -30.40 15.84
N ILE A 33 -36.68 -31.00 17.02
CA ILE A 33 -35.53 -30.89 17.92
C ILE A 33 -34.26 -31.41 17.23
N LEU A 34 -34.33 -32.57 16.57
CA LEU A 34 -33.18 -33.13 15.85
C LEU A 34 -32.69 -32.21 14.74
N GLN A 35 -33.60 -31.59 13.99
CA GLN A 35 -33.25 -30.64 12.93
C GLN A 35 -32.57 -29.38 13.48
N GLU A 36 -33.08 -28.81 14.58
CA GLU A 36 -32.46 -27.64 15.21
C GLU A 36 -31.08 -27.96 15.79
N VAL A 37 -30.89 -29.16 16.34
CA VAL A 37 -29.58 -29.62 16.82
C VAL A 37 -28.58 -29.74 15.66
N GLU A 38 -28.97 -30.38 14.56
CA GLU A 38 -28.12 -30.50 13.37
C GLU A 38 -27.77 -29.13 12.78
N GLN A 39 -28.74 -28.21 12.71
CA GLN A 39 -28.53 -26.84 12.26
C GLN A 39 -27.55 -26.09 13.16
N THR A 40 -27.62 -26.31 14.48
CA THR A 40 -26.71 -25.69 15.46
C THR A 40 -25.30 -26.22 15.26
N GLU A 41 -25.11 -27.54 15.13
CA GLU A 41 -23.80 -28.14 14.88
C GLU A 41 -23.18 -27.65 13.57
N GLN A 42 -23.99 -27.44 12.53
CA GLN A 42 -23.52 -26.89 11.27
C GLN A 42 -23.10 -25.42 11.42
N GLU A 43 -23.86 -24.61 12.16
CA GLU A 43 -23.51 -23.21 12.42
C GLU A 43 -22.22 -23.09 13.25
N GLU A 44 -22.00 -24.00 14.22
CA GLU A 44 -20.75 -24.05 14.98
C GLU A 44 -19.53 -24.29 14.09
N LYS A 45 -19.64 -25.15 13.07
CA LYS A 45 -18.57 -25.36 12.08
C LYS A 45 -18.31 -24.11 11.26
N CYS A 46 -19.36 -23.48 10.74
CA CYS A 46 -19.25 -22.22 10.00
C CYS A 46 -18.59 -21.13 10.85
N LEU A 47 -18.96 -21.01 12.13
CA LEU A 47 -18.36 -20.04 13.05
C LEU A 47 -16.87 -20.29 13.27
N LEU A 48 -16.45 -21.55 13.30
CA LEU A 48 -15.03 -21.89 13.42
C LEU A 48 -14.25 -21.46 12.17
N GLU A 49 -14.79 -21.73 10.98
CA GLU A 49 -14.19 -21.32 9.71
C GLU A 49 -14.07 -19.79 9.61
N TYR A 50 -15.09 -19.04 10.00
CA TYR A 50 -15.04 -17.57 9.99
C TYR A 50 -14.01 -17.00 10.96
N LYS A 51 -13.84 -17.61 12.13
CA LYS A 51 -12.80 -17.21 13.09
C LYS A 51 -11.40 -17.48 12.53
N GLN A 52 -11.21 -18.65 11.92
CA GLN A 52 -9.95 -18.99 11.28
C GLN A 52 -9.62 -18.02 10.13
N GLU A 53 -10.59 -17.70 9.29
CA GLU A 53 -10.41 -16.74 8.19
C GLU A 53 -10.05 -15.34 8.74
N MET A 54 -10.68 -14.91 9.83
CA MET A 54 -10.31 -13.65 10.50
C MET A 54 -8.85 -13.65 10.96
N ASP A 55 -8.37 -14.74 11.55
CA ASP A 55 -6.99 -14.85 12.01
C ASP A 55 -6.00 -14.80 10.83
N LEU A 56 -6.32 -15.44 9.70
CA LEU A 56 -5.52 -15.38 8.47
C LEU A 56 -5.45 -13.96 7.91
N LEU A 57 -6.58 -13.25 7.84
CA LEU A 57 -6.62 -11.85 7.39
C LEU A 57 -5.81 -10.94 8.31
N MET A 58 -5.83 -11.17 9.63
CA MET A 58 -4.99 -10.43 10.57
C MET A 58 -3.50 -10.73 10.35
N GLN A 59 -3.15 -11.97 10.04
CA GLN A 59 -1.78 -12.35 9.70
C GLN A 59 -1.31 -11.67 8.40
N GLU A 60 -2.12 -11.68 7.34
CA GLU A 60 -1.82 -10.98 6.08
C GLU A 60 -1.64 -9.48 6.29
N LYS A 61 -2.51 -8.86 7.08
CA LYS A 61 -2.35 -7.45 7.47
C LYS A 61 -0.98 -7.19 8.14
N MET A 62 -0.55 -8.07 9.04
CA MET A 62 0.77 -7.93 9.69
C MET A 62 1.92 -8.13 8.72
N ALA A 63 1.79 -9.07 7.77
CA ALA A 63 2.78 -9.25 6.70
C ALA A 63 2.94 -7.97 5.85
N HIS A 64 1.83 -7.34 5.45
CA HIS A 64 1.88 -6.07 4.71
C HIS A 64 2.50 -4.91 5.50
N VAL A 65 2.28 -4.85 6.82
CA VAL A 65 2.93 -3.85 7.67
C VAL A 65 4.45 -4.03 7.66
N GLU A 66 4.94 -5.26 7.67
CA GLU A 66 6.38 -5.54 7.61
C GLU A 66 6.97 -5.23 6.22
N GLU A 67 6.24 -5.53 5.14
CA GLU A 67 6.62 -5.11 3.79
C GLU A 67 6.76 -3.59 3.68
N LEU A 68 5.81 -2.84 4.24
CA LEU A 68 5.90 -1.38 4.31
C LEU A 68 7.12 -0.94 5.12
N ARG A 69 7.40 -1.59 6.26
CA ARG A 69 8.58 -1.27 7.08
C ARG A 69 9.88 -1.48 6.29
N GLN A 70 9.97 -2.56 5.51
CA GLN A 70 11.11 -2.85 4.66
C GLN A 70 11.29 -1.80 3.57
N ILE A 71 10.20 -1.39 2.89
CA ILE A 71 10.24 -0.32 1.89
C ILE A 71 10.77 0.99 2.49
N HIS A 72 10.33 1.35 3.69
CA HIS A 72 10.86 2.55 4.37
C HIS A 72 12.36 2.42 4.68
N ALA A 73 12.83 1.23 5.08
CA ALA A 73 14.25 0.99 5.31
C ALA A 73 15.06 1.12 4.01
N ASP A 74 14.55 0.57 2.91
CA ASP A 74 15.20 0.65 1.60
C ASP A 74 15.24 2.09 1.06
N ILE A 75 14.17 2.87 1.26
CA ILE A 75 14.15 4.31 0.93
C ILE A 75 15.26 5.04 1.71
N ASN A 76 15.34 4.84 3.02
CA ASN A 76 16.37 5.48 3.86
C ASN A 76 17.78 5.07 3.43
N ALA A 77 17.98 3.81 3.04
CA ALA A 77 19.26 3.33 2.53
C ALA A 77 19.63 4.02 1.21
N MET A 78 18.69 4.18 0.30
CA MET A 78 18.89 4.88 -0.97
C MET A 78 19.18 6.38 -0.77
N GLU A 79 18.47 7.04 0.15
CA GLU A 79 18.74 8.44 0.53
C GLU A 79 20.18 8.61 1.06
N ALA A 80 20.65 7.68 1.89
CA ALA A 80 22.02 7.68 2.39
C ALA A 80 23.05 7.51 1.27
N VAL A 81 22.81 6.60 0.31
CA VAL A 81 23.67 6.40 -0.86
C VAL A 81 23.73 7.65 -1.73
N ILE A 82 22.59 8.28 -2.00
CA ILE A 82 22.51 9.53 -2.77
C ILE A 82 23.33 10.61 -2.07
N LYS A 83 23.11 10.82 -0.76
CA LYS A 83 23.85 11.82 0.01
C LYS A 83 25.36 11.57 -0.03
N GLN A 84 25.80 10.32 0.15
CA GLN A 84 27.21 9.96 0.07
C GLN A 84 27.80 10.24 -1.33
N ALA A 85 27.07 9.91 -2.39
CA ALA A 85 27.49 10.17 -3.76
C ALA A 85 27.59 11.67 -4.06
N GLU A 86 26.64 12.48 -3.58
CA GLU A 86 26.71 13.92 -3.68
C GLU A 86 27.93 14.47 -2.94
N GLU A 87 28.19 14.05 -1.71
CA GLU A 87 29.37 14.47 -0.95
C GLU A 87 30.68 14.10 -1.68
N ALA A 88 30.76 12.90 -2.25
CA ALA A 88 31.93 12.45 -3.03
C ALA A 88 32.13 13.30 -4.28
N ARG A 89 31.06 13.56 -5.05
CA ARG A 89 31.09 14.46 -6.21
C ARG A 89 31.58 15.86 -5.83
N ASN A 90 31.07 16.41 -4.72
CA ASN A 90 31.44 17.75 -4.27
C ASN A 90 32.94 17.81 -3.92
N LYS A 91 33.44 16.83 -3.17
CA LYS A 91 34.87 16.72 -2.82
C LYS A 91 35.76 16.65 -4.08
N ALA A 92 35.37 15.85 -5.06
CA ALA A 92 36.11 15.75 -6.33
C ALA A 92 36.14 17.08 -7.08
N ARG A 93 35.00 17.79 -7.14
CA ARG A 93 34.89 19.11 -7.78
C ARG A 93 35.74 20.17 -7.09
N GLU A 94 35.70 20.24 -5.75
CA GLU A 94 36.53 21.18 -4.99
C GLU A 94 38.01 20.89 -5.17
N THR A 95 38.40 19.61 -5.17
CA THR A 95 39.79 19.21 -5.44
C THR A 95 40.24 19.64 -6.83
N ALA A 96 39.41 19.42 -7.85
CA ALA A 96 39.71 19.85 -9.22
C ALA A 96 39.83 21.39 -9.31
N LYS A 97 38.98 22.13 -8.60
CA LYS A 97 39.03 23.60 -8.54
C LYS A 97 40.33 24.09 -7.89
N LEU A 98 40.77 23.46 -6.81
CA LEU A 98 42.04 23.79 -6.15
C LEU A 98 43.23 23.54 -7.07
N ILE A 99 43.30 22.39 -7.73
CA ILE A 99 44.38 22.07 -8.68
C ILE A 99 44.38 23.06 -9.85
N HIS A 100 43.21 23.37 -10.41
CA HIS A 100 43.08 24.34 -11.50
C HIS A 100 43.64 25.71 -11.10
N ASN A 101 43.22 26.22 -9.92
CA ASN A 101 43.56 27.58 -9.51
C ASN A 101 44.97 27.71 -8.95
N ASN A 102 45.47 26.73 -8.21
CA ASN A 102 46.73 26.84 -7.48
C ASN A 102 47.93 26.31 -8.26
N ASP A 103 47.73 25.27 -9.09
CA ASP A 103 48.85 24.59 -9.75
C ASP A 103 48.82 24.84 -11.26
N TYR A 104 47.68 24.59 -11.91
CA TYR A 104 47.56 24.67 -13.37
C TYR A 104 47.68 26.10 -13.90
N GLN A 105 46.88 27.03 -13.39
CA GLN A 105 46.83 28.41 -13.89
C GLN A 105 48.19 29.14 -13.79
N PRO A 106 48.92 29.09 -12.65
CA PRO A 106 50.25 29.70 -12.55
C PRO A 106 51.25 29.06 -13.50
N LEU A 107 51.28 27.72 -13.57
CA LEU A 107 52.19 27.01 -14.45
C LEU A 107 51.92 27.32 -15.93
N LYS A 108 50.64 27.36 -16.33
CA LYS A 108 50.24 27.76 -17.68
C LYS A 108 50.69 29.17 -17.99
N HIS A 109 50.48 30.12 -17.06
CA HIS A 109 50.90 31.50 -17.25
C HIS A 109 52.43 31.62 -17.45
N ASP A 110 53.21 30.87 -16.66
CA ASP A 110 54.66 30.82 -16.79
C ASP A 110 55.11 30.23 -18.13
N VAL A 111 54.48 29.12 -18.57
CA VAL A 111 54.75 28.50 -19.86
C VAL A 111 54.39 29.46 -21.01
N ASP A 112 53.22 30.08 -20.97
CA ASP A 112 52.79 31.04 -21.99
C ASP A 112 53.67 32.29 -22.04
N ARG A 113 54.17 32.74 -20.88
CA ARG A 113 55.18 33.80 -20.80
C ARG A 113 56.47 33.36 -21.50
N MET A 114 57.01 32.19 -21.18
CA MET A 114 58.24 31.68 -21.79
C MET A 114 58.11 31.48 -23.31
N ARG A 115 56.98 30.94 -23.77
CA ARG A 115 56.69 30.74 -25.20
C ARG A 115 56.70 32.06 -25.98
N ARG A 116 56.11 33.11 -25.42
CA ARG A 116 56.05 34.43 -26.06
C ARG A 116 57.38 35.15 -26.00
N GLU A 117 58.00 35.24 -24.83
CA GLU A 117 59.18 36.08 -24.61
C GLU A 117 60.46 35.50 -25.23
N PHE A 118 60.66 34.19 -25.19
CA PHE A 118 61.90 33.56 -25.66
C PHE A 118 61.79 32.94 -27.06
N LEU A 119 60.59 32.55 -27.50
CA LEU A 119 60.39 31.82 -28.75
C LEU A 119 59.46 32.53 -29.74
N GLY A 120 58.81 33.63 -29.36
CA GLY A 120 57.85 34.34 -30.21
C GLY A 120 56.62 33.51 -30.61
N LEU A 121 56.31 32.45 -29.85
CA LEU A 121 55.19 31.55 -30.13
C LEU A 121 53.90 32.03 -29.47
N GLU A 122 52.75 31.66 -30.05
CA GLU A 122 51.44 31.91 -29.45
C GLU A 122 51.22 31.13 -28.15
N ARG A 123 50.29 31.64 -27.32
CA ARG A 123 49.86 31.01 -26.07
C ARG A 123 49.29 29.62 -26.34
N LEU A 124 49.37 28.74 -25.34
CA LEU A 124 48.67 27.47 -25.37
C LEU A 124 47.15 27.68 -25.22
N PRO A 125 46.32 26.85 -25.87
CA PRO A 125 44.88 26.85 -25.67
C PRO A 125 44.51 26.67 -24.19
N GLU A 126 43.35 27.19 -23.79
CA GLU A 126 42.80 26.94 -22.47
C GLU A 126 42.22 25.52 -22.37
N LEU A 127 42.07 25.03 -21.14
CA LEU A 127 41.50 23.69 -20.90
C LEU A 127 40.10 23.55 -21.49
N TYR A 128 39.25 24.58 -21.37
CA TYR A 128 37.90 24.55 -21.96
C TYR A 128 37.92 24.65 -23.50
N GLU A 129 39.01 25.12 -24.10
CA GLU A 129 39.18 25.18 -25.57
C GLU A 129 39.58 23.82 -26.14
N THR A 130 40.26 22.98 -25.36
CA THR A 130 40.73 21.66 -25.78
C THR A 130 39.78 20.55 -25.35
N GLU A 131 39.27 20.63 -24.12
CA GLU A 131 38.44 19.63 -23.46
C GLU A 131 36.99 20.12 -23.30
N SER A 132 36.45 20.78 -24.34
CA SER A 132 35.13 21.43 -24.30
C SER A 132 33.98 20.48 -23.95
N ASP A 133 34.12 19.19 -24.25
CA ASP A 133 33.13 18.15 -23.93
C ASP A 133 33.04 17.87 -22.42
N LEU A 134 34.12 18.14 -21.68
CA LEU A 134 34.24 17.83 -20.25
C LEU A 134 34.25 19.07 -19.37
N ILE A 135 34.83 20.17 -19.86
CA ILE A 135 35.06 21.40 -19.11
C ILE A 135 34.40 22.57 -19.85
N ALA A 136 33.24 22.98 -19.36
CA ALA A 136 32.63 24.23 -19.78
C ALA A 136 33.47 25.44 -19.30
N PRO A 137 33.41 26.60 -20.00
CA PRO A 137 34.17 27.79 -19.62
C PRO A 137 33.91 28.27 -18.17
N ASP A 138 32.69 28.06 -17.65
CA ASP A 138 32.27 28.42 -16.30
C ASP A 138 32.27 27.23 -15.34
N TYR A 139 32.88 26.09 -15.72
CA TYR A 139 32.78 24.84 -14.97
C TYR A 139 33.23 24.97 -13.52
N PHE A 140 34.27 25.76 -13.22
CA PHE A 140 34.77 25.93 -11.85
C PHE A 140 34.04 27.02 -11.05
N ASP A 141 33.30 27.91 -11.72
CA ASP A 141 32.58 29.02 -11.11
C ASP A 141 31.08 28.72 -10.90
N ARG A 142 30.54 27.76 -11.66
CA ARG A 142 29.12 27.40 -11.58
C ARG A 142 28.76 26.85 -10.19
N PRO A 143 27.74 27.42 -9.51
CA PRO A 143 27.26 26.89 -8.25
C PRO A 143 26.61 25.53 -8.47
N MET A 144 26.87 24.61 -7.54
CA MET A 144 26.40 23.26 -7.69
C MET A 144 24.90 23.16 -7.44
N GLN A 145 24.17 22.65 -8.42
CA GLN A 145 22.73 22.40 -8.29
C GLN A 145 22.50 21.18 -7.40
N LYS A 146 21.71 21.35 -6.34
CA LYS A 146 21.15 20.21 -5.61
C LYS A 146 20.06 19.59 -6.48
N ALA A 147 20.18 18.30 -6.77
CA ALA A 147 19.10 17.57 -7.41
C ALA A 147 18.01 17.35 -6.35
N GLU A 148 16.93 18.14 -6.37
CA GLU A 148 15.76 17.82 -5.57
C GLU A 148 15.04 16.63 -6.20
N TRP A 149 15.30 15.43 -5.66
CA TRP A 149 14.50 14.26 -5.98
C TRP A 149 13.10 14.41 -5.36
N ARG A 150 12.17 15.02 -6.10
CA ARG A 150 10.75 14.91 -5.80
C ARG A 150 10.20 13.68 -6.49
N VAL A 151 9.76 12.71 -5.70
CA VAL A 151 8.76 11.76 -6.19
C VAL A 151 7.46 12.55 -6.32
N GLU A 152 7.10 12.98 -7.53
CA GLU A 152 5.70 13.28 -7.81
C GLU A 152 4.95 11.96 -7.75
N VAL A 153 4.49 11.60 -6.54
CA VAL A 153 3.41 10.65 -6.41
C VAL A 153 2.22 11.33 -7.09
N ARG A 154 1.97 11.00 -8.36
CA ARG A 154 0.74 11.35 -9.06
C ARG A 154 -0.39 10.48 -8.48
N GLY A 155 -0.65 10.69 -7.20
CA GLY A 155 -1.82 10.20 -6.48
C GLY A 155 -2.88 11.27 -6.59
N GLU A 156 -3.67 11.21 -7.66
CA GLU A 156 -5.05 11.67 -7.56
C GLU A 156 -5.66 10.94 -6.33
N ASP A 157 -6.29 11.72 -5.43
CA ASP A 157 -6.93 11.30 -4.17
C ASP A 157 -6.08 11.25 -2.87
N LEU A 158 -5.21 12.24 -2.64
CA LEU A 158 -5.01 12.70 -1.25
C LEU A 158 -6.17 13.63 -0.87
N LEU A 159 -7.16 13.05 -0.17
CA LEU A 159 -8.14 13.82 0.59
C LEU A 159 -7.40 14.81 1.51
N PRO A 160 -7.79 16.09 1.58
CA PRO A 160 -7.22 17.01 2.55
C PRO A 160 -7.58 16.53 3.97
N PRO A 161 -6.69 16.70 4.97
CA PRO A 161 -7.08 16.52 6.36
C PRO A 161 -8.23 17.49 6.63
N LEU A 162 -9.42 16.96 6.92
CA LEU A 162 -10.53 17.77 7.38
C LEU A 162 -10.11 18.35 8.73
N THR A 163 -9.65 19.61 8.70
CA THR A 163 -9.60 20.47 9.88
C THR A 163 -11.05 20.71 10.30
N LEU A 164 -11.53 19.85 11.19
CA LEU A 164 -12.83 20.00 11.80
C LEU A 164 -12.77 21.23 12.73
N HIS A 165 -13.00 22.41 12.16
CA HIS A 165 -13.32 23.61 12.92
C HIS A 165 -14.66 23.37 13.63
N HIS A 166 -14.60 22.95 14.88
CA HIS A 166 -15.71 23.11 15.82
C HIS A 166 -15.69 24.56 16.33
N PRO A 167 -16.79 25.33 16.21
CA PRO A 167 -16.90 26.60 16.89
C PRO A 167 -17.35 26.35 18.34
N GLY A 168 -16.47 26.66 19.29
CA GLY A 168 -16.86 26.94 20.68
C GLY A 168 -16.30 25.98 21.74
N HIS A 169 -15.15 26.32 22.32
CA HIS A 169 -14.97 26.53 23.77
C HIS A 169 -13.50 26.89 24.09
N PRO A 170 -13.22 27.76 25.08
CA PRO A 170 -11.87 28.24 25.36
C PRO A 170 -11.14 27.39 26.43
N GLY A 171 -9.83 27.25 26.28
CA GLY A 171 -8.91 26.95 27.39
C GLY A 171 -8.28 25.56 27.36
N GLY A 172 -6.95 25.51 27.38
CA GLY A 172 -6.19 24.31 27.76
C GLY A 172 -5.03 23.96 26.83
N SER A 173 -3.93 24.70 26.94
CA SER A 173 -2.62 24.35 26.36
C SER A 173 -1.93 23.24 27.16
N THR A 174 -1.58 22.13 26.52
CA THR A 174 -0.52 21.22 26.99
C THR A 174 0.24 20.62 25.78
N PRO A 175 1.59 20.57 25.79
CA PRO A 175 2.36 19.90 24.74
C PRO A 175 2.71 18.47 25.18
N PHE A 176 2.39 17.47 24.35
CA PHE A 176 2.83 16.08 24.57
C PHE A 176 4.09 15.81 23.74
N LEU A 177 5.14 15.35 24.43
CA LEU A 177 6.51 15.17 23.95
C LEU A 177 6.63 13.98 22.99
N ALA A 178 7.45 14.15 21.94
CA ALA A 178 7.91 13.06 21.07
C ALA A 178 9.02 12.22 21.75
N PRO A 179 9.10 10.89 21.54
CA PRO A 179 10.20 10.09 22.07
C PRO A 179 11.43 10.14 21.15
N GLN A 180 12.62 10.29 21.74
CA GLN A 180 13.92 10.09 21.08
C GLN A 180 14.25 8.60 20.93
N PRO A 181 15.03 8.20 19.90
CA PRO A 181 15.53 6.84 19.79
C PRO A 181 16.87 6.67 20.54
N LEU A 182 16.95 5.65 21.40
CA LEU A 182 18.19 5.18 22.01
C LEU A 182 18.99 4.33 21.02
N GLN A 183 20.24 4.73 20.79
CA GLN A 183 21.26 3.98 20.05
C GLN A 183 21.88 2.89 20.96
N GLY A 184 22.00 1.67 20.43
CA GLY A 184 22.75 0.56 21.03
C GLY A 184 23.85 0.06 20.08
N PRO A 185 24.98 -0.47 20.60
CA PRO A 185 26.19 -0.69 19.81
C PRO A 185 26.25 -2.05 19.11
N SER A 186 27.09 -2.08 18.09
CA SER A 186 27.33 -3.09 17.06
C SER A 186 28.07 -4.36 17.50
N LYS A 187 27.79 -5.47 16.79
CA LYS A 187 28.76 -6.56 16.50
C LYS A 187 28.65 -6.99 15.02
N PRO A 188 29.77 -7.29 14.34
CA PRO A 188 29.78 -7.70 12.93
C PRO A 188 29.88 -9.24 12.80
N GLU A 189 29.14 -9.84 11.88
CA GLU A 189 29.33 -11.24 11.47
C GLU A 189 29.20 -11.36 9.93
N PRO A 190 29.92 -12.28 9.24
CA PRO A 190 30.35 -12.09 7.86
C PRO A 190 29.29 -12.50 6.82
N ARG A 191 29.44 -11.81 5.69
CA ARG A 191 28.65 -11.89 4.46
C ARG A 191 28.87 -13.23 3.74
N PRO A 192 27.83 -13.93 3.26
CA PRO A 192 27.99 -14.94 2.21
C PRO A 192 28.07 -14.27 0.83
N LEU A 193 28.95 -14.81 -0.02
CA LEU A 193 29.17 -14.44 -1.42
C LEU A 193 27.91 -14.66 -2.30
N PRO A 194 27.80 -14.00 -3.47
CA PRO A 194 26.62 -14.10 -4.34
C PRO A 194 26.61 -15.42 -5.13
N PRO A 195 25.44 -15.99 -5.48
CA PRO A 195 25.36 -17.08 -6.44
C PRO A 195 25.48 -16.55 -7.88
N ALA A 196 26.07 -17.39 -8.73
CA ALA A 196 26.33 -17.17 -10.16
C ALA A 196 25.04 -17.08 -11.01
N PRO A 197 25.10 -16.57 -12.26
CA PRO A 197 23.92 -16.24 -13.06
C PRO A 197 23.32 -17.49 -13.72
N GLY A 198 22.05 -17.76 -13.42
CA GLY A 198 21.22 -18.74 -14.12
C GLY A 198 20.50 -18.16 -15.35
N PRO A 199 19.99 -19.01 -16.26
CA PRO A 199 19.45 -18.62 -17.57
C PRO A 199 18.07 -17.94 -17.48
N PRO A 200 17.64 -17.20 -18.53
CA PRO A 200 16.50 -16.28 -18.44
C PRO A 200 15.17 -17.03 -18.31
N ALA A 201 14.46 -16.80 -17.21
CA ALA A 201 13.08 -17.19 -17.05
C ALA A 201 12.16 -16.32 -17.94
N PRO A 202 11.05 -16.87 -18.47
CA PRO A 202 10.24 -16.21 -19.48
C PRO A 202 9.47 -15.03 -18.88
N THR A 203 9.47 -13.92 -19.60
CA THR A 203 8.69 -12.71 -19.30
C THR A 203 7.20 -13.01 -19.27
N PHE A 204 6.65 -13.26 -18.08
CA PHE A 204 5.21 -13.17 -17.83
C PHE A 204 4.84 -11.69 -17.91
N ARG A 205 4.33 -11.27 -19.07
CA ARG A 205 3.76 -9.94 -19.27
C ARG A 205 2.56 -9.80 -18.35
N TYR A 206 2.71 -9.05 -17.27
CA TYR A 206 1.60 -8.47 -16.53
C TYR A 206 0.76 -7.64 -17.50
N HIS A 207 -0.30 -8.25 -18.04
CA HIS A 207 -1.46 -7.54 -18.51
C HIS A 207 -1.97 -6.74 -17.30
N TRP A 208 -1.63 -5.45 -17.27
CA TRP A 208 -2.26 -4.47 -16.41
C TRP A 208 -3.76 -4.54 -16.64
N GLN A 209 -4.48 -5.16 -15.70
CA GLN A 209 -5.94 -5.04 -15.65
C GLN A 209 -6.25 -3.57 -15.44
N GLN A 210 -6.67 -2.90 -16.52
CA GLN A 210 -7.26 -1.57 -16.44
C GLN A 210 -8.35 -1.60 -15.35
N PRO A 211 -8.32 -0.66 -14.39
CA PRO A 211 -9.32 -0.64 -13.32
C PRO A 211 -10.73 -0.60 -13.94
N PRO A 212 -11.68 -1.39 -13.41
CA PRO A 212 -13.03 -1.50 -13.98
C PRO A 212 -13.67 -0.11 -14.10
N PRO A 213 -14.42 0.18 -15.18
CA PRO A 213 -15.05 1.47 -15.36
C PRO A 213 -15.99 1.79 -14.18
N MET A 214 -15.83 2.97 -13.59
CA MET A 214 -16.61 3.43 -12.44
C MET A 214 -17.74 4.40 -12.86
N LYS A 215 -18.72 4.62 -11.98
CA LYS A 215 -19.77 5.65 -12.11
C LYS A 215 -19.92 6.38 -10.77
N SER A 216 -20.37 7.64 -10.77
CA SER A 216 -20.72 8.34 -9.53
C SER A 216 -22.12 7.98 -9.03
N CYS A 217 -22.27 7.82 -7.71
CA CYS A 217 -23.57 7.67 -7.07
C CYS A 217 -24.39 8.97 -7.20
N LEU A 218 -25.68 8.91 -7.55
CA LEU A 218 -26.52 10.11 -7.65
C LEU A 218 -26.90 10.73 -6.30
N SER A 219 -26.68 10.03 -5.19
CA SER A 219 -27.03 10.53 -3.85
C SER A 219 -25.81 11.06 -3.11
N CYS A 220 -24.73 10.28 -3.03
CA CYS A 220 -23.52 10.69 -2.31
C CYS A 220 -22.33 11.07 -3.21
N HIS A 221 -22.49 11.01 -4.53
CA HIS A 221 -21.48 11.38 -5.54
C HIS A 221 -20.18 10.56 -5.54
N GLN A 222 -20.02 9.62 -4.61
CA GLN A 222 -18.86 8.71 -4.57
C GLN A 222 -18.78 7.78 -5.76
N GLN A 223 -17.56 7.43 -6.17
CA GLN A 223 -17.31 6.47 -7.23
C GLN A 223 -17.70 5.06 -6.79
N ILE A 224 -18.54 4.41 -7.59
CA ILE A 224 -19.02 3.05 -7.41
C ILE A 224 -18.84 2.26 -8.71
N HIS A 225 -18.75 0.94 -8.64
CA HIS A 225 -18.67 0.10 -9.84
C HIS A 225 -19.82 0.40 -10.82
N ARG A 226 -19.55 0.50 -12.13
CA ARG A 226 -20.55 0.92 -13.14
C ARG A 226 -21.82 0.08 -13.14
N ASN A 227 -21.71 -1.22 -12.80
CA ASN A 227 -22.84 -2.14 -12.73
C ASN A 227 -23.44 -2.32 -11.32
N ALA A 228 -22.99 -1.57 -10.30
CA ALA A 228 -23.55 -1.68 -8.95
C ALA A 228 -25.03 -1.24 -8.91
N PRO A 229 -25.96 -2.10 -8.44
CA PRO A 229 -27.40 -1.78 -8.38
C PRO A 229 -27.75 -0.84 -7.20
N ILE A 230 -26.93 -0.85 -6.15
CA ILE A 230 -27.08 -0.04 -4.93
C ILE A 230 -25.71 0.51 -4.56
N CYS A 231 -25.64 1.75 -4.08
CA CYS A 231 -24.39 2.32 -3.56
C CYS A 231 -23.97 1.57 -2.28
N PRO A 232 -22.75 1.01 -2.18
CA PRO A 232 -22.32 0.32 -0.97
C PRO A 232 -22.22 1.25 0.23
N LEU A 233 -21.97 2.54 0.00
CA LEU A 233 -21.76 3.56 1.03
C LEU A 233 -23.07 4.10 1.60
N CYS A 234 -23.99 4.58 0.76
CA CYS A 234 -25.23 5.24 1.22
C CYS A 234 -26.50 4.41 1.02
N LYS A 235 -26.39 3.20 0.46
CA LYS A 235 -27.52 2.29 0.14
C LYS A 235 -28.58 2.86 -0.81
N ALA A 236 -28.34 4.03 -1.42
CA ALA A 236 -29.24 4.56 -2.43
C ALA A 236 -29.23 3.71 -3.72
N LYS A 237 -30.40 3.54 -4.34
CA LYS A 237 -30.56 2.78 -5.58
C LYS A 237 -29.89 3.51 -6.74
N SER A 238 -28.98 2.83 -7.42
CA SER A 238 -28.29 3.39 -8.58
C SER A 238 -29.07 3.11 -9.85
N ARG A 239 -29.43 4.17 -10.59
CA ARG A 239 -30.08 4.06 -11.91
C ARG A 239 -29.01 4.19 -13.01
N SER A 240 -29.03 3.29 -13.99
CA SER A 240 -28.18 3.43 -15.19
C SER A 240 -28.63 4.65 -15.98
N ARG A 241 -27.66 5.44 -16.48
CA ARG A 241 -27.94 6.59 -17.36
C ARG A 241 -28.47 6.17 -18.73
N ASN A 242 -28.32 4.90 -19.12
CA ASN A 242 -28.80 4.38 -20.40
C ASN A 242 -29.78 3.21 -20.18
N PRO A 243 -31.06 3.48 -19.80
CA PRO A 243 -32.05 2.43 -19.65
C PRO A 243 -32.37 1.82 -21.02
N LYS A 244 -32.27 0.48 -21.14
CA LYS A 244 -32.74 -0.25 -22.33
C LYS A 244 -34.23 0.05 -22.51
N LYS A 245 -34.64 0.53 -23.69
CA LYS A 245 -36.04 0.82 -24.03
C LYS A 245 -36.90 -0.43 -23.76
N PRO A 246 -38.04 -0.31 -23.06
CA PRO A 246 -38.95 -1.43 -22.88
C PRO A 246 -39.48 -1.89 -24.25
N LYS A 247 -39.43 -3.20 -24.51
CA LYS A 247 -40.08 -3.79 -25.70
C LYS A 247 -41.58 -3.54 -25.59
N LYS A 248 -42.19 -2.97 -26.63
CA LYS A 248 -43.66 -2.89 -26.76
C LYS A 248 -44.21 -4.32 -26.67
N LYS A 249 -45.20 -4.52 -25.80
CA LYS A 249 -46.07 -5.70 -25.86
C LYS A 249 -47.09 -5.43 -26.96
N ASP A 250 -47.19 -6.35 -27.92
CA ASP A 250 -48.29 -6.43 -28.89
C ASP A 250 -49.63 -6.65 -28.19
#